data_AF-A0A522F4W7-F1
#
_entry.id   AF-A0A522F4W7-F1
#
_cell.length_a   1.000
_cell.length_b   1.000
_cell.length_c   1.000
_cell.angle_alpha   90.00
_cell.angle_beta   90.00
_cell.angle_gamma   90.00
#
_symmetry.space_group_name_H-M   'P 1'
#
loop_
_entity.id
_entity.type
_entity.pdbx_description
1 polymer ?
#
loop_
_entity_poly.entity_id
_entity_poly.type
_entity_poly.pdbx_seq_one_letter_code
_entity_poly.pdbx_strand_id
1 'polypeptide(L)'
;MEANEPLKKLFLSVTEEIRKVDKNHIIFIEGNQFANDFKGLTPPWDNNMVYSFHKYWNPTTIETIQRFIDLREKNNVPLWMGESGENTNEWFRAAVNLLETNNIGWAWWTIKKIGSESGLMTVTKPEGYQKVVDYWAGKGPKPAIEEAKATFMELAENVKQEKCKINYPVLRALFGK
;
A
#
# COMPACT_ATOMS: atom_id res chain seq x y z
N MET A 1 -6.28 -25.18 -1.38
CA MET A 1 -6.86 -23.90 -1.85
C MET A 1 -6.85 -23.92 -3.36
N GLU A 2 -8.03 -23.78 -3.95
CA GLU A 2 -8.19 -23.50 -5.38
C GLU A 2 -7.34 -22.27 -5.74
N ALA A 3 -6.80 -22.26 -6.96
CA ALA A 3 -5.98 -21.16 -7.44
C ALA A 3 -6.80 -19.87 -7.56
N ASN A 4 -6.16 -18.75 -7.92
CA ASN A 4 -6.82 -17.45 -8.12
C ASN A 4 -7.68 -17.39 -9.40
N GLU A 5 -8.44 -18.43 -9.74
CA GLU A 5 -9.15 -18.54 -11.02
C GLU A 5 -10.20 -17.45 -11.24
N PRO A 6 -11.08 -17.11 -10.26
CA PRO A 6 -12.03 -16.01 -10.45
C PRO A 6 -11.33 -14.67 -10.65
N LEU A 7 -10.24 -14.45 -9.92
CA LEU A 7 -9.44 -13.22 -10.02
C LEU A 7 -8.75 -13.12 -11.38
N LYS A 8 -8.17 -14.23 -11.88
CA LYS A 8 -7.57 -14.29 -13.22
C LYS A 8 -8.60 -13.95 -14.29
N LYS A 9 -9.79 -14.55 -14.20
CA LYS A 9 -10.88 -14.31 -15.18
C LYS A 9 -11.28 -12.83 -15.19
N LEU A 10 -11.40 -12.21 -14.02
CA LEU A 10 -11.66 -10.78 -13.91
C LEU A 10 -10.56 -9.96 -14.58
N PHE A 11 -9.30 -10.20 -14.23
CA PHE A 11 -8.17 -9.46 -14.78
C PHE A 11 -8.06 -9.59 -16.30
N LEU A 12 -8.24 -10.79 -16.86
CA LEU A 12 -8.27 -11.00 -18.31
C LEU A 12 -9.35 -10.13 -18.98
N SER A 13 -10.58 -10.16 -18.44
CA SER A 13 -11.67 -9.35 -19.02
C SER A 13 -11.40 -7.85 -18.93
N VAL A 14 -10.84 -7.37 -17.82
CA VAL A 14 -10.51 -5.96 -17.63
C VAL A 14 -9.37 -5.54 -18.55
N THR A 15 -8.33 -6.37 -18.67
CA THR A 15 -7.22 -6.15 -19.60
C THR A 15 -7.73 -6.07 -21.05
N GLU A 16 -8.60 -6.98 -21.47
CA GLU A 16 -9.20 -6.97 -22.82
C GLU A 16 -9.96 -5.67 -23.09
N GLU A 17 -10.81 -5.22 -22.15
CA GLU A 17 -11.55 -3.95 -22.31
C GLU A 17 -10.61 -2.73 -22.34
N ILE A 18 -9.59 -2.68 -21.47
CA ILE A 18 -8.58 -1.61 -21.49
C ILE A 18 -7.88 -1.58 -22.85
N ARG A 19 -7.46 -2.73 -23.39
CA ARG A 19 -6.70 -2.81 -24.64
C ARG A 19 -7.52 -2.47 -25.90
N LYS A 20 -8.85 -2.38 -25.80
CA LYS A 20 -9.68 -1.81 -26.88
C LYS A 20 -9.47 -0.31 -27.06
N VAL A 21 -9.12 0.41 -25.99
CA VAL A 21 -8.97 1.88 -26.00
C VAL A 21 -7.54 2.36 -25.72
N ASP A 22 -6.74 1.57 -25.00
CA ASP A 22 -5.40 1.91 -24.57
C ASP A 22 -4.43 0.73 -24.73
N LYS A 23 -3.55 0.83 -25.72
CA LYS A 23 -2.55 -0.19 -26.05
C LYS A 23 -1.16 0.10 -25.45
N ASN A 24 -0.99 1.22 -24.75
CA ASN A 24 0.33 1.76 -24.43
C ASN A 24 0.66 1.71 -22.94
N HIS A 25 -0.32 1.87 -22.04
CA HIS A 25 -0.01 1.94 -20.60
C HIS A 25 0.19 0.55 -19.96
N ILE A 26 1.06 0.53 -18.95
CA ILE A 26 1.41 -0.66 -18.16
C ILE A 26 0.19 -1.11 -17.34
N ILE A 27 -0.04 -2.42 -17.26
CA ILE A 27 -1.03 -3.01 -16.35
C ILE A 27 -0.30 -3.66 -15.16
N PHE A 28 -0.59 -3.18 -13.95
CA PHE A 28 -0.08 -3.76 -12.71
C PHE A 28 -1.06 -4.81 -12.19
N ILE A 29 -0.57 -6.03 -11.97
CA ILE A 29 -1.37 -7.18 -11.52
C ILE A 29 -0.95 -7.56 -10.11
N GLU A 30 -1.93 -7.58 -9.20
CA GLU A 30 -1.73 -7.99 -7.81
C GLU A 30 -2.28 -9.39 -7.54
N GLY A 31 -1.67 -10.06 -6.56
CA GLY A 31 -2.15 -11.33 -6.02
C GLY A 31 -3.24 -11.17 -4.96
N ASN A 32 -3.75 -12.29 -4.48
CA ASN A 32 -4.57 -12.32 -3.27
C ASN A 32 -3.70 -12.17 -2.01
N GLN A 33 -4.35 -12.05 -0.85
CA GLN A 33 -3.69 -11.97 0.48
C GLN A 33 -2.67 -10.82 0.57
N PHE A 34 -3.15 -9.57 0.42
CA PHE A 34 -2.30 -8.37 0.38
C PHE A 34 -1.24 -8.48 -0.72
N ALA A 35 -1.64 -8.93 -1.92
CA ALA A 35 -0.75 -9.11 -3.06
C ALA A 35 0.43 -10.07 -2.82
N ASN A 36 0.27 -11.09 -1.96
CA ASN A 36 1.32 -12.09 -1.68
C ASN A 36 1.09 -13.45 -2.36
N ASP A 37 -0.13 -13.75 -2.80
CA ASP A 37 -0.47 -15.03 -3.45
C ASP A 37 -0.79 -14.85 -4.95
N PHE A 38 0.16 -15.27 -5.79
CA PHE A 38 0.07 -15.24 -7.26
C PHE A 38 -0.31 -16.59 -7.88
N LYS A 39 -0.72 -17.59 -7.08
CA LYS A 39 -1.03 -18.92 -7.60
C LYS A 39 -2.14 -18.87 -8.65
N GLY A 40 -1.88 -19.39 -9.85
CA GLY A 40 -2.83 -19.35 -10.97
C GLY A 40 -2.84 -18.05 -11.77
N LEU A 41 -2.17 -16.99 -11.32
CA LEU A 41 -2.01 -15.73 -12.06
C LEU A 41 -0.82 -15.74 -13.04
N THR A 42 -0.35 -16.93 -13.41
CA THR A 42 0.70 -17.15 -14.42
C THR A 42 0.20 -18.16 -15.47
N PRO A 43 0.82 -18.23 -16.68
CA PRO A 43 1.76 -17.26 -17.24
C PRO A 43 1.11 -15.86 -17.45
N PRO A 44 1.91 -14.81 -17.73
CA PRO A 44 1.38 -13.49 -18.08
C PRO A 44 0.49 -13.53 -19.34
N TRP A 45 -0.47 -12.61 -19.43
CA TRP A 45 -1.43 -12.51 -20.54
C TRP A 45 -1.36 -11.19 -21.33
N ASP A 46 -0.54 -10.24 -20.89
CA ASP A 46 -0.32 -8.97 -21.57
C ASP A 46 1.19 -8.72 -21.68
N ASN A 47 1.63 -8.17 -22.82
CA ASN A 47 3.04 -7.91 -23.08
C ASN A 47 3.57 -6.67 -22.34
N ASN A 48 2.69 -5.83 -21.79
CA ASN A 48 3.03 -4.62 -21.04
C ASN A 48 2.44 -4.69 -19.62
N MET A 49 2.87 -5.73 -18.89
CA MET A 49 2.38 -6.10 -17.56
C MET A 49 3.50 -6.06 -16.53
N VAL A 50 3.15 -5.80 -15.27
CA VAL A 50 4.05 -5.85 -14.10
C VAL A 50 3.34 -6.58 -12.96
N TYR A 51 4.04 -7.45 -12.23
CA TYR A 51 3.48 -8.00 -10.98
C TYR A 51 3.75 -7.03 -9.82
N SER A 52 2.67 -6.64 -9.13
CA SER A 52 2.73 -5.76 -7.96
C SER A 52 2.48 -6.54 -6.68
N PHE A 53 3.36 -6.42 -5.69
CA PHE A 53 3.24 -7.08 -4.37
C PHE A 53 3.34 -6.07 -3.23
N HIS A 54 2.87 -6.45 -2.03
CA HIS A 54 3.01 -5.61 -0.83
C HIS A 54 4.04 -6.19 0.13
N LYS A 55 4.70 -5.33 0.92
CA LYS A 55 5.66 -5.74 1.96
C LYS A 55 5.39 -5.00 3.26
N TYR A 56 5.05 -5.75 4.30
CA TYR A 56 4.79 -5.22 5.64
C TYR A 56 5.41 -6.09 6.74
N TRP A 57 5.92 -5.42 7.78
CA TRP A 57 6.29 -5.93 9.11
C TRP A 57 7.37 -7.03 9.22
N ASN A 58 7.61 -7.81 8.18
CA ASN A 58 8.59 -8.89 8.17
C ASN A 58 10.03 -8.35 7.96
N PRO A 59 11.07 -9.16 8.22
CA PRO A 59 12.46 -8.75 8.03
C PRO A 59 12.75 -8.21 6.63
N THR A 60 13.69 -7.29 6.51
CA THR A 60 14.12 -6.70 5.23
C THR A 60 15.27 -7.50 4.63
N THR A 61 15.01 -8.76 4.28
CA THR A 61 16.01 -9.67 3.70
C THR A 61 15.55 -10.28 2.38
N ILE A 62 16.49 -10.80 1.59
CA ILE A 62 16.22 -11.41 0.28
C ILE A 62 15.22 -12.56 0.40
N GLU A 63 15.35 -13.40 1.43
CA GLU A 63 14.50 -14.57 1.65
C GLU A 63 13.03 -14.17 1.76
N THR A 64 12.74 -12.98 2.32
CA THR A 64 11.35 -12.50 2.47
C THR A 64 10.71 -12.04 1.16
N ILE A 65 11.50 -11.81 0.10
CA ILE A 65 11.03 -11.40 -1.23
C ILE A 65 11.39 -12.40 -2.33
N GLN A 66 12.11 -13.49 -2.00
CA GLN A 66 12.63 -14.44 -2.98
C GLN A 66 11.54 -15.00 -3.89
N ARG A 67 10.36 -15.33 -3.33
CA ARG A 67 9.22 -15.82 -4.13
C ARG A 67 8.78 -14.88 -5.25
N PHE A 68 8.94 -13.56 -5.06
CA PHE A 68 8.59 -12.56 -6.07
C PHE A 68 9.69 -12.42 -7.11
N ILE A 69 10.95 -12.51 -6.67
CA ILE A 69 12.10 -12.59 -7.58
C ILE A 69 11.95 -13.82 -8.47
N ASP A 70 11.66 -14.99 -7.91
CA ASP A 70 11.42 -16.22 -8.66
C ASP A 70 10.26 -16.08 -9.65
N LEU A 71 9.19 -15.39 -9.25
CA LEU A 71 8.06 -15.07 -10.11
C LEU A 71 8.48 -14.23 -11.33
N ARG A 72 9.31 -13.19 -11.11
CA ARG A 72 9.89 -12.36 -12.17
C ARG A 72 10.75 -13.20 -13.10
N GLU A 73 11.74 -13.92 -12.58
CA GLU A 73 12.71 -14.66 -13.40
C GLU A 73 12.02 -15.74 -14.22
N LYS A 74 11.05 -16.46 -13.63
CA LYS A 74 10.34 -17.54 -14.31
C LYS A 74 9.45 -17.04 -15.46
N ASN A 75 8.88 -15.84 -15.33
CA ASN A 75 7.90 -15.32 -16.29
C ASN A 75 8.45 -14.20 -17.17
N ASN A 76 9.66 -13.70 -16.88
CA ASN A 76 10.26 -12.54 -17.52
C ASN A 76 9.35 -11.29 -17.47
N VAL A 77 8.82 -10.98 -16.28
CA VAL A 77 7.90 -9.85 -16.03
C VAL A 77 8.44 -8.98 -14.89
N PRO A 78 8.53 -7.64 -15.03
CA PRO A 78 9.04 -6.78 -13.97
C PRO A 78 8.22 -6.85 -12.68
N LEU A 79 8.82 -6.37 -11.58
CA LEU A 79 8.17 -6.26 -10.27
C LEU A 79 7.97 -4.80 -9.87
N TRP A 80 6.89 -4.57 -9.13
CA TRP A 80 6.62 -3.33 -8.42
C TRP A 80 6.21 -3.67 -6.97
N MET A 81 6.77 -2.97 -5.99
CA MET A 81 6.29 -3.05 -4.63
C MET A 81 5.20 -1.98 -4.47
N GLY A 82 3.93 -2.39 -4.53
CA GLY A 82 2.78 -1.49 -4.61
C GLY A 82 2.42 -0.82 -3.29
N GLU A 83 2.76 -1.44 -2.17
CA GLU A 83 2.39 -0.95 -0.85
C GLU A 83 3.31 -1.48 0.26
N SER A 84 3.80 -0.57 1.10
CA SER A 84 4.62 -0.83 2.29
C SER A 84 4.48 0.33 3.26
N GLY A 85 4.75 0.11 4.55
CA GLY A 85 4.59 1.14 5.56
C GLY A 85 4.55 0.59 6.99
N GLU A 86 3.97 1.37 7.90
CA GLU A 86 3.60 0.93 9.26
C GLU A 86 4.77 0.33 10.07
N ASN A 87 5.95 0.96 10.01
CA ASN A 87 7.15 0.49 10.70
C ASN A 87 8.06 1.66 11.13
N THR A 88 9.27 1.35 11.61
CA THR A 88 10.27 2.37 11.98
C THR A 88 11.01 2.92 10.76
N ASN A 89 11.66 4.07 10.93
CA ASN A 89 12.47 4.70 9.88
C ASN A 89 13.68 3.84 9.49
N GLU A 90 14.23 3.06 10.42
CA GLU A 90 15.32 2.12 10.15
C GLU A 90 14.84 0.99 9.24
N TRP A 91 13.65 0.44 9.52
CA TRP A 91 13.03 -0.58 8.68
C TRP A 91 12.69 -0.02 7.29
N PHE A 92 12.15 1.20 7.20
CA PHE A 92 11.85 1.86 5.92
C PHE A 92 13.10 1.97 5.03
N ARG A 93 14.21 2.46 5.58
CA ARG A 93 15.48 2.57 4.85
C ARG A 93 15.98 1.20 4.38
N ALA A 94 15.95 0.21 5.26
CA ALA A 94 16.42 -1.13 4.93
C ALA A 94 15.54 -1.79 3.85
N ALA A 95 14.22 -1.57 3.89
CA ALA A 95 13.28 -2.07 2.89
C ALA A 95 13.47 -1.40 1.53
N VAL A 96 13.63 -0.07 1.48
CA VAL A 96 13.95 0.64 0.23
C VAL A 96 15.27 0.16 -0.36
N ASN A 97 16.32 0.05 0.46
CA ASN A 97 17.63 -0.46 0.00
C ASN A 97 17.53 -1.88 -0.56
N LEU A 98 16.77 -2.77 0.08
CA LEU A 98 16.51 -4.12 -0.41
C LEU A 98 15.85 -4.09 -1.79
N LEU A 99 14.82 -3.26 -1.97
CA LEU A 99 14.07 -3.18 -3.22
C LEU A 99 14.93 -2.58 -4.35
N GLU A 100 15.62 -1.46 -4.10
CA GLU A 100 16.49 -0.80 -5.09
C GLU A 100 17.66 -1.69 -5.50
N THR A 101 18.29 -2.40 -4.55
CA THR A 101 19.39 -3.34 -4.85
C THR A 101 18.95 -4.48 -5.77
N ASN A 102 17.66 -4.84 -5.74
CA ASN A 102 17.09 -5.91 -6.57
C ASN A 102 16.37 -5.39 -7.83
N ASN A 103 16.55 -4.12 -8.18
CA ASN A 103 15.89 -3.44 -9.31
C ASN A 103 14.35 -3.54 -9.24
N ILE A 104 13.78 -3.31 -8.05
CA ILE A 104 12.34 -3.30 -7.81
C ILE A 104 11.90 -1.87 -7.47
N GLY A 105 11.03 -1.31 -8.31
CA GLY A 105 10.39 -0.01 -8.03
C GLY A 105 9.37 -0.11 -6.89
N TRP A 106 9.04 1.01 -6.25
CA TRP A 106 8.24 1.00 -5.03
C TRP A 106 7.29 2.20 -4.89
N ALA A 107 6.15 1.97 -4.24
CA ALA A 107 5.23 2.97 -3.71
C ALA A 107 5.09 2.81 -2.19
N TRP A 108 4.99 3.93 -1.45
CA TRP A 108 5.00 3.91 0.01
C TRP A 108 3.69 4.41 0.60
N TRP A 109 3.13 3.62 1.50
CA TRP A 109 1.99 3.96 2.32
C TRP A 109 2.47 4.42 3.72
N THR A 110 1.98 5.51 4.29
CA THR A 110 0.92 6.41 3.81
C THR A 110 1.40 7.85 3.68
N ILE A 111 0.73 8.63 2.82
CA ILE A 111 0.98 10.05 2.66
C ILE A 111 0.55 10.83 3.92
N LYS A 112 -0.61 10.51 4.52
CA LYS A 112 -1.17 11.21 5.69
C LYS A 112 -1.68 10.21 6.72
N LYS A 113 -1.34 10.40 8.00
CA LYS A 113 -1.82 9.53 9.08
C LYS A 113 -2.28 10.31 10.31
N ILE A 114 -3.43 9.92 10.87
CA ILE A 114 -4.03 10.56 12.04
C ILE A 114 -3.22 10.25 13.29
N GLY A 115 -2.61 11.27 13.89
CA GLY A 115 -1.90 11.16 15.17
C GLY A 115 -0.70 10.22 15.17
N SER A 116 -0.09 9.95 14.02
CA SER A 116 1.04 9.01 13.91
C SER A 116 2.11 9.54 12.95
N GLU A 117 3.37 9.39 13.36
CA GLU A 117 4.54 9.82 12.59
C GLU A 117 5.04 8.77 11.58
N SER A 118 4.35 7.63 11.44
CA SER A 118 4.78 6.53 10.54
C SER A 118 4.37 6.72 9.07
N GLY A 119 3.76 7.86 8.72
CA GLY A 119 3.48 8.27 7.34
C GLY A 119 4.32 9.50 6.94
N LEU A 120 4.21 9.98 5.69
CA LEU A 120 4.91 11.18 5.24
C LEU A 120 4.46 12.45 5.99
N MET A 121 3.20 12.49 6.40
CA MET A 121 2.60 13.59 7.14
C MET A 121 1.70 13.11 8.27
N THR A 122 1.73 13.84 9.38
CA THR A 122 0.87 13.63 10.54
C THR A 122 -0.32 14.60 10.49
N VAL A 123 -1.53 14.04 10.58
CA VAL A 123 -2.79 14.78 10.73
C VAL A 123 -3.08 14.94 12.22
N THR A 124 -3.35 16.17 12.65
CA THR A 124 -3.80 16.43 14.02
C THR A 124 -5.13 15.74 14.28
N LYS A 125 -5.14 14.83 15.25
CA LYS A 125 -6.33 14.08 15.64
C LYS A 125 -7.30 15.01 16.39
N PRO A 126 -8.54 15.21 15.92
CA PRO A 126 -9.55 15.95 16.67
C PRO A 126 -9.78 15.36 18.06
N GLU A 127 -10.09 16.20 19.04
CA GLU A 127 -10.28 15.76 20.44
C GLU A 127 -11.39 14.70 20.55
N GLY A 128 -12.51 14.89 19.83
CA GLY A 128 -13.64 13.96 19.81
C GLY A 128 -13.39 12.65 19.05
N TYR A 129 -12.29 12.54 18.29
CA TYR A 129 -12.03 11.37 17.45
C TYR A 129 -11.92 10.08 18.26
N GLN A 130 -11.28 10.15 19.44
CA GLN A 130 -11.10 8.97 20.28
C GLN A 130 -12.45 8.43 20.79
N LYS A 131 -13.41 9.31 21.11
CA LYS A 131 -14.75 8.90 21.55
C LYS A 131 -15.49 8.10 20.48
N VAL A 132 -15.36 8.50 19.21
CA VAL A 132 -15.97 7.78 18.07
C VAL A 132 -15.31 6.41 17.89
N VAL A 133 -13.98 6.33 17.96
CA VAL A 133 -13.23 5.07 17.90
C VAL A 133 -13.63 4.13 19.04
N ASP A 134 -13.73 4.66 20.25
CA ASP A 134 -14.10 3.87 21.44
C ASP A 134 -15.53 3.34 21.34
N TYR A 135 -16.47 4.14 20.82
CA TYR A 135 -17.84 3.68 20.53
C TYR A 135 -17.87 2.53 19.52
N TRP A 136 -17.15 2.65 18.39
CA TRP A 136 -17.07 1.58 17.40
C TRP A 136 -16.42 0.31 17.96
N ALA A 137 -15.48 0.45 18.89
CA ALA A 137 -14.85 -0.67 19.58
C ALA A 137 -15.72 -1.26 20.71
N GLY A 138 -16.92 -0.71 20.98
CA GLY A 138 -17.79 -1.12 22.09
C GLY A 138 -17.26 -0.74 23.47
N LYS A 139 -16.30 0.18 23.54
CA LYS A 139 -15.59 0.63 24.76
C LYS A 139 -16.07 1.99 25.27
N GLY A 140 -17.05 2.60 24.61
CA GLY A 140 -17.60 3.90 25.00
C GLY A 140 -19.07 4.05 24.58
N PRO A 141 -19.79 5.02 25.18
CA PRO A 141 -21.16 5.31 24.79
C PRO A 141 -21.20 5.88 23.37
N LYS A 142 -22.36 5.78 22.72
CA LYS A 142 -22.62 6.43 21.43
C LYS A 142 -22.47 7.96 21.58
N PRO A 143 -21.57 8.63 20.83
CA PRO A 143 -21.44 10.08 20.88
C PRO A 143 -22.73 10.76 20.38
N ALA A 144 -22.97 11.99 20.82
CA ALA A 144 -24.05 12.79 20.26
C ALA A 144 -23.82 13.01 18.76
N ILE A 145 -24.89 13.03 17.96
CA ILE A 145 -24.79 13.18 16.49
C ILE A 145 -24.03 14.45 16.12
N GLU A 146 -24.33 15.58 16.79
CA GLU A 146 -23.66 16.86 16.54
C GLU A 146 -22.17 16.84 16.94
N GLU A 147 -21.81 16.13 18.01
CA GLU A 147 -20.41 15.96 18.42
C GLU A 147 -19.61 15.14 17.41
N ALA A 148 -20.19 14.02 16.94
CA ALA A 148 -19.58 13.20 15.91
C ALA A 148 -19.42 13.97 14.59
N LYS A 149 -20.45 14.73 14.20
CA LYS A 149 -20.40 15.58 13.00
C LYS A 149 -19.32 16.64 13.11
N ALA A 150 -19.26 17.38 14.22
CA ALA A 150 -18.23 18.38 14.46
C ALA A 150 -16.82 17.77 14.42
N THR A 151 -16.64 16.60 15.04
CA THR A 151 -15.37 15.84 15.03
C THR A 151 -14.92 15.50 13.61
N PHE A 152 -15.81 15.00 12.76
CA PHE A 152 -15.45 14.65 11.38
C PHE A 152 -15.24 15.87 10.49
N MET A 153 -15.96 16.97 10.72
CA MET A 153 -15.71 18.23 10.02
C MET A 153 -14.35 18.82 10.41
N GLU A 154 -13.96 18.74 11.69
CA GLU A 154 -12.63 19.12 12.13
C GLU A 154 -11.57 18.19 11.52
N LEU A 155 -11.81 16.88 11.45
CA LEU A 155 -10.90 15.95 10.76
C LEU A 155 -10.73 16.32 9.29
N ALA A 156 -11.82 16.61 8.58
CA ALA A 156 -11.80 17.03 7.18
C ALA A 156 -10.98 18.33 6.98
N GLU A 157 -11.04 19.24 7.95
CA GLU A 157 -10.18 20.42 7.98
C GLU A 157 -8.71 20.08 8.27
N ASN A 158 -8.44 19.17 9.20
CA ASN A 158 -7.09 18.79 9.61
C ASN A 158 -6.35 17.93 8.57
N VAL A 159 -7.05 17.20 7.69
CA VAL A 159 -6.42 16.42 6.61
C VAL A 159 -5.93 17.28 5.43
N LYS A 160 -6.28 18.57 5.38
CA LYS A 160 -5.74 19.49 4.37
C LYS A 160 -4.22 19.55 4.48
N GLN A 161 -3.53 19.51 3.33
CA GLN A 161 -2.07 19.30 3.30
C GLN A 161 -1.31 20.38 4.08
N GLU A 162 -1.76 21.62 3.98
CA GLU A 162 -1.21 22.79 4.66
C GLU A 162 -1.37 22.75 6.19
N LYS A 163 -2.26 21.91 6.73
CA LYS A 163 -2.44 21.71 8.17
C LYS A 163 -1.71 20.48 8.71
N CYS A 164 -1.16 19.63 7.84
CA CYS A 164 -0.44 18.45 8.27
C CYS A 164 1.02 18.76 8.63
N LYS A 165 1.54 18.12 9.68
CA LYS A 165 2.97 18.16 10.03
C LYS A 165 3.75 17.22 9.10
N ILE A 166 4.77 17.71 8.41
CA ILE A 166 5.66 16.87 7.59
C ILE A 166 6.61 16.06 8.49
N ASN A 167 6.71 14.76 8.24
CA ASN A 167 7.60 13.85 8.96
C ASN A 167 8.93 13.69 8.18
N TYR A 168 9.82 14.68 8.30
CA TYR A 168 11.15 14.65 7.66
C TYR A 168 12.00 13.40 7.94
N PRO A 169 11.95 12.76 9.13
CA PRO A 169 12.64 11.50 9.35
C PRO A 169 12.21 10.38 8.39
N VAL A 170 10.91 10.31 8.04
CA VAL A 170 10.39 9.34 7.07
C VAL A 170 10.91 9.68 5.67
N LEU A 171 10.86 10.96 5.26
CA LEU A 171 11.43 11.38 3.98
C LEU A 171 12.91 11.01 3.85
N ARG A 172 13.71 11.21 4.91
CA ARG A 172 15.11 10.80 4.95
C ARG A 172 15.31 9.28 4.95
N ALA A 173 14.36 8.51 5.48
CA ALA A 173 14.43 7.05 5.43
C ALA A 173 14.17 6.52 4.01
N LEU A 174 13.26 7.16 3.27
CA LEU A 174 12.85 6.72 1.94
C LEU A 174 13.74 7.25 0.81
N PHE A 175 14.26 8.48 0.95
CA PHE A 175 14.98 9.18 -0.13
C PHE A 175 16.38 9.62 0.26
N GLY A 176 16.73 9.56 1.55
CA GLY A 176 18.06 9.93 2.03
C GLY A 176 19.06 8.82 1.71
N LYS A 177 19.79 8.99 0.61
CA LYS A 177 20.95 8.18 0.25
C LYS A 177 22.18 8.63 1.03
#